data_AF-A0A917DJK3-F1
#
_entry.id   AF-A0A917DJK3-F1
#
_cell.length_a   1.000
_cell.length_b   1.000
_cell.length_c   1.000
_cell.angle_alpha   90.00
_cell.angle_beta   90.00
_cell.angle_gamma   90.00
#
_symmetry.space_group_name_H-M   'P 1'
#
loop_
_entity.id
_entity.type
_entity.pdbx_description
1 polymer ?
#
loop_
_entity_poly.entity_id
_entity_poly.type
_entity_poly.pdbx_seq_one_letter_code
_entity_poly.pdbx_strand_id
1 'polypeptide(L)'
;MTKFILSLTLISQLCFAQFTSSNLPIILIETNGGTIVDDPKISVNLKILYHSDGSTNYLSDTDFHYDGFAGIEYRGSSSQAFPKKSYSIELTDSLGEDFEFSVFGFPKNSDWVLIANYDDKTYLKNAYIYDLWSKTGNYSPRLKHVEVIVNGEYMGLYVFTEKIKRGTDRVNIKKLEAVDTTTAKISGGYIIEATREAEILTSDYAWQSAHQSSPASNYYMFFDCVYPKEPVAPQLNYIQTYIRDFEEALKSNNFSDPTLGFRNYIDENSFVENFVVQEYSIHLDVFARSQYFYKDRGKKMVASPLWDTSLGLYDNYTTDWRFSCTTCDPRFFWAERMMQDCVFKNKVIEKYKDFRKTFLTYPKGVFLIDSLANLIQSAAMRDREKWFPTQSTSFLDEVDKLKNFIANRLDWMDANIHNITNDGRILAGPSTVNVNQTVGLVSTCSSNLVTWKFDNSDGTSGYFTGSGIINALVSQTVTYTAICQETCPQYTNSKTIEVTNNCSENLNLTSHVINPPLQEFKTKYTITSVASLNPLSKITYSSGNAIELNPGFQTNTGVIFTAKIGGCQ
;
A
#
# COMPACT_ATOMS: atom_id res chain seq x y z
N MET A 1 -10.77 -60.61 -57.19
CA MET A 1 -11.76 -60.11 -56.20
C MET A 1 -11.03 -59.19 -55.24
N THR A 2 -11.15 -57.89 -55.48
CA THR A 2 -10.51 -56.79 -54.77
C THR A 2 -11.23 -56.59 -53.43
N LYS A 3 -10.55 -56.83 -52.30
CA LYS A 3 -11.07 -56.50 -50.98
C LYS A 3 -10.69 -55.06 -50.65
N PHE A 4 -11.69 -54.18 -50.66
CA PHE A 4 -11.62 -52.82 -50.15
C PHE A 4 -11.24 -52.85 -48.66
N ILE A 5 -10.14 -52.19 -48.31
CA ILE A 5 -9.85 -51.76 -46.95
C ILE A 5 -10.63 -50.45 -46.76
N LEU A 6 -11.70 -50.51 -45.96
CA LEU A 6 -12.43 -49.34 -45.53
C LEU A 6 -11.54 -48.61 -44.50
N SER A 7 -10.86 -47.55 -44.92
CA SER A 7 -10.16 -46.66 -43.98
C SER A 7 -11.22 -45.91 -43.17
N LEU A 8 -11.39 -46.30 -41.91
CA LEU A 8 -12.14 -45.52 -40.93
C LEU A 8 -11.27 -44.34 -40.52
N THR A 9 -11.19 -43.31 -41.37
CA THR A 9 -10.75 -41.98 -40.95
C THR A 9 -11.85 -41.42 -40.05
N LEU A 10 -11.73 -41.70 -38.76
CA LEU A 10 -12.48 -41.01 -37.72
C LEU A 10 -12.03 -39.54 -37.79
N ILE A 11 -12.80 -38.73 -38.50
CA ILE A 11 -12.71 -37.28 -38.42
C ILE A 11 -13.07 -36.95 -36.97
N SER A 12 -12.06 -36.73 -36.13
CA SER A 12 -12.23 -36.09 -34.83
C SER A 12 -12.54 -34.62 -35.08
N GLN A 13 -13.74 -34.33 -35.60
CA GLN A 13 -14.38 -33.07 -35.35
C GLN A 13 -14.65 -33.03 -33.85
N LEU A 14 -13.73 -32.42 -33.11
CA LEU A 14 -14.04 -31.84 -31.81
C LEU A 14 -15.23 -30.91 -32.05
N CYS A 15 -16.42 -31.42 -31.80
CA CYS A 15 -17.61 -30.61 -31.61
C CYS A 15 -17.31 -29.83 -30.33
N PHE A 16 -16.70 -28.64 -30.46
CA PHE A 16 -16.71 -27.68 -29.37
C PHE A 16 -18.19 -27.53 -28.98
N ALA A 17 -18.53 -27.89 -27.75
CA ALA A 17 -19.85 -27.62 -27.23
C ALA A 17 -20.11 -26.12 -27.46
N GLN A 18 -21.10 -25.80 -28.30
CA GLN A 18 -21.40 -24.42 -28.63
C GLN A 18 -21.74 -23.70 -27.32
N PHE A 19 -21.00 -22.64 -27.00
CA PHE A 19 -21.31 -21.79 -25.85
C PHE A 19 -22.74 -21.29 -26.01
N THR A 20 -23.59 -21.56 -25.01
CA THR A 20 -25.04 -21.28 -25.07
C THR A 20 -25.54 -20.50 -23.86
N SER A 21 -24.82 -20.56 -22.74
CA SER A 21 -25.24 -19.93 -21.50
C SER A 21 -24.08 -19.73 -20.53
N SER A 22 -24.29 -18.81 -19.58
CA SER A 22 -23.35 -18.53 -18.50
C SER A 22 -24.03 -18.02 -17.24
N ASN A 23 -23.46 -18.33 -16.08
CA ASN A 23 -23.77 -17.66 -14.83
C ASN A 23 -23.14 -16.25 -14.74
N LEU A 24 -22.23 -15.90 -15.64
CA LEU A 24 -21.68 -14.56 -15.81
C LEU A 24 -22.51 -13.76 -16.85
N PRO A 25 -22.50 -12.42 -16.79
CA PRO A 25 -23.01 -11.60 -17.89
C PRO A 25 -22.30 -11.94 -19.20
N ILE A 26 -23.04 -11.84 -20.30
CA ILE A 26 -22.51 -12.08 -21.64
C ILE A 26 -22.55 -10.78 -22.44
N ILE A 27 -21.42 -10.41 -23.02
CA ILE A 27 -21.29 -9.23 -23.88
C ILE A 27 -21.16 -9.70 -25.33
N LEU A 28 -22.08 -9.23 -26.17
CA LEU A 28 -22.13 -9.52 -27.59
C LEU A 28 -21.69 -8.28 -28.36
N ILE A 29 -20.74 -8.44 -29.28
CA ILE A 29 -20.14 -7.36 -30.04
C ILE A 29 -20.22 -7.72 -31.53
N GLU A 30 -20.95 -6.93 -32.30
CA GLU A 30 -21.05 -7.10 -33.75
C GLU A 30 -20.34 -5.93 -34.45
N THR A 31 -19.26 -6.24 -35.18
CA THR A 31 -18.41 -5.24 -35.81
C THR A 31 -18.94 -4.74 -37.15
N ASN A 32 -20.03 -5.34 -37.65
CA ASN A 32 -20.66 -4.99 -38.92
C ASN A 32 -19.67 -5.00 -40.11
N GLY A 33 -18.69 -5.90 -40.08
CA GLY A 33 -17.64 -6.01 -41.10
C GLY A 33 -16.40 -5.14 -40.85
N GLY A 34 -16.39 -4.33 -39.79
CA GLY A 34 -15.20 -3.58 -39.36
C GLY A 34 -14.14 -4.46 -38.70
N THR A 35 -12.87 -4.09 -38.90
CA THR A 35 -11.73 -4.70 -38.21
C THR A 35 -11.38 -3.88 -36.99
N ILE A 36 -11.37 -4.50 -35.81
CA ILE A 36 -10.91 -3.85 -34.58
C ILE A 36 -9.40 -3.60 -34.70
N VAL A 37 -8.98 -2.35 -34.44
CA VAL A 37 -7.59 -1.87 -34.42
C VAL A 37 -7.33 -1.13 -33.10
N ASP A 38 -6.09 -0.68 -32.87
CA ASP A 38 -5.70 0.04 -31.65
C ASP A 38 -6.27 1.47 -31.58
N ASP A 39 -6.20 2.21 -32.68
CA ASP A 39 -6.82 3.52 -32.85
C ASP A 39 -7.02 3.76 -34.37
N PRO A 40 -8.12 4.40 -34.81
CA PRO A 40 -9.26 4.86 -34.00
C PRO A 40 -10.25 3.75 -33.66
N LYS A 41 -11.12 4.01 -32.67
CA LYS A 41 -12.30 3.17 -32.41
C LYS A 41 -13.16 2.99 -33.66
N ILE A 42 -13.63 1.77 -33.89
CA ILE A 42 -14.66 1.47 -34.87
C ILE A 42 -16.04 1.39 -34.21
N SER A 43 -17.09 1.75 -34.93
CA SER A 43 -18.47 1.62 -34.44
C SER A 43 -18.95 0.16 -34.51
N VAL A 44 -19.60 -0.30 -33.44
CA VAL A 44 -20.14 -1.65 -33.27
C VAL A 44 -21.53 -1.62 -32.65
N ASN A 45 -22.30 -2.69 -32.86
CA ASN A 45 -23.46 -2.96 -32.01
C ASN A 45 -23.00 -3.73 -30.78
N LEU A 46 -23.34 -3.24 -29.59
CA LEU A 46 -23.01 -3.85 -28.32
C LEU A 46 -24.29 -4.26 -27.60
N LYS A 47 -24.37 -5.53 -27.20
CA LYS A 47 -25.44 -6.03 -26.34
C LYS A 47 -24.90 -6.65 -25.08
N ILE A 48 -25.61 -6.47 -23.97
CA ILE A 48 -25.27 -7.05 -22.67
C ILE A 48 -26.46 -7.86 -22.18
N LEU A 49 -26.25 -9.17 -22.01
CA LEU A 49 -27.16 -10.07 -21.33
C LEU A 49 -26.75 -10.15 -19.85
N TYR A 50 -27.68 -9.78 -18.97
CA TYR A 50 -27.42 -9.76 -17.53
C TYR A 50 -28.69 -9.91 -16.71
N HIS A 51 -28.91 -11.10 -16.19
CA HIS A 51 -29.91 -11.38 -15.18
C HIS A 51 -29.40 -10.95 -13.80
N SER A 52 -29.88 -9.78 -13.36
CA SER A 52 -29.44 -9.16 -12.11
C SER A 52 -29.80 -9.95 -10.83
N ASP A 53 -30.72 -10.91 -10.93
CA ASP A 53 -31.08 -11.83 -9.85
C ASP A 53 -30.10 -13.00 -9.68
N GLY A 54 -29.10 -13.12 -10.57
CA GLY A 54 -28.10 -14.17 -10.55
C GLY A 54 -28.52 -15.47 -11.24
N SER A 55 -29.68 -15.50 -11.89
CA SER A 55 -30.07 -16.61 -12.76
C SER A 55 -29.15 -16.71 -13.99
N THR A 56 -29.14 -17.88 -14.63
CA THR A 56 -28.30 -18.13 -15.81
C THR A 56 -28.72 -17.25 -16.99
N ASN A 57 -27.74 -16.64 -17.66
CA ASN A 57 -27.90 -15.91 -18.91
C ASN A 57 -27.80 -16.89 -20.07
N TYR A 58 -28.67 -16.78 -21.08
CA TYR A 58 -28.66 -17.62 -22.27
C TYR A 58 -28.45 -16.78 -23.52
N LEU A 59 -27.71 -17.28 -24.51
CA LEU A 59 -27.55 -16.59 -25.80
C LEU A 59 -28.87 -16.44 -26.59
N SER A 60 -29.88 -17.24 -26.23
CA SER A 60 -31.23 -17.14 -26.79
C SER A 60 -32.07 -16.04 -26.15
N ASP A 61 -31.59 -15.40 -25.09
CA ASP A 61 -32.32 -14.33 -24.41
C ASP A 61 -32.48 -13.13 -25.34
N THR A 62 -33.66 -12.51 -25.26
CA THR A 62 -34.04 -11.35 -26.09
C THR A 62 -34.24 -10.07 -25.29
N ASP A 63 -34.20 -10.16 -23.96
CA ASP A 63 -34.21 -9.01 -23.07
C ASP A 63 -32.77 -8.65 -22.71
N PHE A 64 -32.35 -7.45 -23.09
CA PHE A 64 -30.97 -7.01 -22.96
C PHE A 64 -30.85 -5.93 -21.88
N HIS A 65 -29.89 -6.09 -20.97
CA HIS A 65 -29.51 -5.05 -20.01
C HIS A 65 -29.02 -3.78 -20.74
N TYR A 66 -28.35 -3.95 -21.87
CA TYR A 66 -27.98 -2.89 -22.79
C TYR A 66 -28.08 -3.41 -24.23
N ASP A 67 -28.66 -2.61 -25.13
CA ASP A 67 -28.68 -2.84 -26.57
C ASP A 67 -28.51 -1.47 -27.25
N GLY A 68 -27.34 -1.24 -27.84
CA GLY A 68 -27.00 0.07 -28.39
C GLY A 68 -25.67 0.09 -29.14
N PHE A 69 -25.26 1.28 -29.55
CA PHE A 69 -23.99 1.47 -30.25
C PHE A 69 -22.83 1.64 -29.27
N ALA A 70 -21.64 1.30 -29.74
CA ALA A 70 -20.40 1.63 -29.05
C ALA A 70 -19.26 1.85 -30.06
N GLY A 71 -18.25 2.61 -29.68
CA GLY A 71 -16.91 2.54 -30.24
C GLY A 71 -16.12 1.41 -29.57
N ILE A 72 -15.31 0.67 -30.34
CA ILE A 72 -14.36 -0.32 -29.82
C ILE A 72 -12.99 -0.21 -30.48
N GLU A 73 -11.94 -0.41 -29.69
CA GLU A 73 -10.55 -0.50 -30.10
C GLU A 73 -9.82 -1.53 -29.24
N TYR A 74 -8.65 -2.00 -29.69
CA TYR A 74 -7.73 -2.73 -28.82
C TYR A 74 -7.21 -1.81 -27.71
N ARG A 75 -6.87 -2.38 -26.56
CA ARG A 75 -6.27 -1.63 -25.45
C ARG A 75 -5.04 -2.31 -24.90
N GLY A 76 -4.16 -1.47 -24.37
CA GLY A 76 -2.94 -1.82 -23.67
C GLY A 76 -1.73 -1.42 -24.49
N SER A 77 -0.54 -1.69 -23.96
CA SER A 77 0.71 -1.45 -24.69
C SER A 77 1.30 -2.80 -25.09
N SER A 78 2.08 -3.42 -24.18
CA SER A 78 2.65 -4.76 -24.40
C SER A 78 1.59 -5.86 -24.55
N SER A 79 0.46 -5.75 -23.85
CA SER A 79 -0.61 -6.76 -23.89
C SER A 79 -1.29 -6.88 -25.26
N GLN A 80 -1.16 -5.88 -26.13
CA GLN A 80 -1.63 -5.98 -27.51
C GLN A 80 -0.88 -7.05 -28.31
N ALA A 81 0.30 -7.48 -27.88
CA ALA A 81 1.01 -8.60 -28.51
C ALA A 81 0.38 -9.97 -28.19
N PHE A 82 -0.47 -10.06 -27.16
CA PHE A 82 -1.09 -11.33 -26.78
C PHE A 82 -2.13 -11.78 -27.81
N PRO A 83 -2.31 -13.11 -28.01
CA PRO A 83 -3.33 -13.65 -28.91
C PRO A 83 -4.75 -13.19 -28.56
N LYS A 84 -5.09 -13.19 -27.27
CA LYS A 84 -6.37 -12.70 -26.75
C LYS A 84 -6.27 -11.21 -26.46
N LYS A 85 -7.07 -10.40 -27.14
CA LYS A 85 -7.01 -8.93 -27.06
C LYS A 85 -7.90 -8.41 -25.93
N SER A 86 -7.42 -7.36 -25.25
CA SER A 86 -8.24 -6.50 -24.40
C SER A 86 -8.87 -5.39 -25.25
N TYR A 87 -10.01 -4.85 -24.81
CA TYR A 87 -10.76 -3.82 -25.55
C TYR A 87 -11.06 -2.59 -24.70
N SER A 88 -11.00 -1.42 -25.32
CA SER A 88 -11.57 -0.16 -24.82
C SER A 88 -12.93 0.03 -25.51
N ILE A 89 -13.97 0.28 -24.72
CA ILE A 89 -15.36 0.44 -25.19
C ILE A 89 -15.85 1.84 -24.82
N GLU A 90 -16.51 2.50 -25.74
CA GLU A 90 -17.15 3.80 -25.52
C GLU A 90 -18.60 3.69 -25.98
N LEU A 91 -19.56 3.74 -25.06
CA LEU A 91 -20.97 3.68 -25.42
C LEU A 91 -21.37 4.98 -26.13
N THR A 92 -22.05 4.85 -27.27
CA THR A 92 -22.46 5.99 -28.09
C THR A 92 -23.94 5.94 -28.43
N ASP A 93 -24.52 7.11 -28.69
CA ASP A 93 -25.85 7.19 -29.30
C ASP A 93 -25.80 6.94 -30.82
N SER A 94 -26.95 7.09 -31.50
CA SER A 94 -27.04 6.90 -32.95
C SER A 94 -26.31 7.96 -33.78
N LEU A 95 -25.89 9.07 -33.17
CA LEU A 95 -25.12 10.14 -33.80
C LEU A 95 -23.60 9.96 -33.57
N GLY A 96 -23.21 8.98 -32.75
CA GLY A 96 -21.81 8.73 -32.39
C GLY A 96 -21.32 9.56 -31.20
N GLU A 97 -22.22 10.20 -30.47
CA GLU A 97 -21.89 10.99 -29.28
C GLU A 97 -21.92 10.12 -28.01
N ASP A 98 -21.15 10.50 -26.99
CA ASP A 98 -21.09 9.80 -25.70
C ASP A 98 -22.48 9.52 -25.11
N PHE A 99 -22.76 8.25 -24.82
CA PHE A 99 -23.96 7.81 -24.15
C PHE A 99 -23.66 7.22 -22.77
N GLU A 100 -24.01 7.94 -21.70
CA GLU A 100 -23.77 7.46 -20.34
C GLU A 100 -24.84 6.46 -19.87
N PHE A 101 -24.42 5.22 -19.63
CA PHE A 101 -25.30 4.16 -19.12
C PHE A 101 -24.74 3.49 -17.87
N SER A 102 -25.62 2.97 -17.00
CA SER A 102 -25.22 2.21 -15.80
C SER A 102 -25.12 0.73 -16.14
N VAL A 103 -23.90 0.22 -16.24
CA VAL A 103 -23.66 -1.20 -16.52
C VAL A 103 -23.43 -1.93 -15.18
N PHE A 104 -24.16 -3.03 -14.95
CA PHE A 104 -24.05 -3.86 -13.74
C PHE A 104 -24.26 -3.15 -12.39
N GLY A 105 -24.95 -2.01 -12.39
CA GLY A 105 -25.15 -1.17 -11.21
C GLY A 105 -23.97 -0.24 -10.90
N PHE A 106 -22.97 -0.15 -11.79
CA PHE A 106 -21.90 0.84 -11.67
C PHE A 106 -22.43 2.24 -11.99
N PRO A 107 -21.82 3.32 -11.43
CA PRO A 107 -22.17 4.68 -11.79
C PRO A 107 -22.11 4.90 -13.31
N LYS A 108 -23.05 5.68 -13.84
CA LYS A 108 -23.19 5.88 -15.28
C LYS A 108 -21.87 6.29 -15.95
N ASN A 109 -21.65 5.74 -17.14
CA ASN A 109 -20.49 6.08 -17.96
C ASN A 109 -20.67 5.72 -19.43
N SER A 110 -19.90 6.39 -20.28
CA SER A 110 -19.63 6.01 -21.67
C SER A 110 -18.43 5.08 -21.79
N ASP A 111 -17.31 5.38 -21.12
CA ASP A 111 -16.06 4.59 -21.23
C ASP A 111 -16.00 3.34 -20.32
N TRP A 112 -15.74 2.18 -20.90
CA TRP A 112 -15.53 0.92 -20.22
C TRP A 112 -14.33 0.16 -20.79
N VAL A 113 -13.81 -0.80 -20.04
CA VAL A 113 -12.68 -1.62 -20.46
C VAL A 113 -13.01 -3.09 -20.29
N LEU A 114 -12.67 -3.90 -21.30
CA LEU A 114 -12.63 -5.35 -21.23
C LEU A 114 -11.17 -5.81 -21.13
N ILE A 115 -10.75 -6.22 -19.95
CA ILE A 115 -9.39 -6.74 -19.71
C ILE A 115 -9.41 -8.26 -19.90
N ALA A 116 -8.61 -8.76 -20.85
CA ALA A 116 -8.52 -10.18 -21.19
C ALA A 116 -7.87 -11.04 -20.09
N ASN A 117 -7.04 -10.42 -19.23
CA ASN A 117 -6.22 -11.08 -18.20
C ASN A 117 -5.45 -12.30 -18.75
N TYR A 118 -4.93 -12.20 -19.98
CA TYR A 118 -4.32 -13.33 -20.69
C TYR A 118 -3.12 -13.95 -19.96
N ASP A 119 -2.32 -13.12 -19.28
CA ASP A 119 -1.14 -13.52 -18.52
C ASP A 119 -1.44 -13.89 -17.05
N ASP A 120 -2.62 -13.53 -16.55
CA ASP A 120 -3.10 -13.95 -15.23
C ASP A 120 -3.83 -15.28 -15.34
N LYS A 121 -3.11 -16.35 -15.03
CA LYS A 121 -3.65 -17.71 -15.01
C LYS A 121 -4.85 -17.86 -14.08
N THR A 122 -5.04 -17.00 -13.08
CA THR A 122 -6.20 -17.07 -12.19
C THR A 122 -7.39 -16.23 -12.67
N TYR A 123 -7.17 -15.22 -13.52
CA TYR A 123 -8.16 -14.16 -13.83
C TYR A 123 -8.65 -13.38 -12.60
N LEU A 124 -8.03 -13.55 -11.42
CA LEU A 124 -8.49 -13.01 -10.14
C LEU A 124 -7.66 -11.85 -9.63
N LYS A 125 -6.42 -11.65 -10.10
CA LYS A 125 -5.46 -10.77 -9.43
C LYS A 125 -5.91 -9.31 -9.41
N ASN A 126 -6.39 -8.80 -10.55
CA ASN A 126 -6.97 -7.46 -10.63
C ASN A 126 -8.20 -7.32 -9.71
N ALA A 127 -9.11 -8.30 -9.73
CA ALA A 127 -10.30 -8.30 -8.88
C ALA A 127 -9.94 -8.29 -7.39
N TYR A 128 -8.94 -9.07 -7.00
CA TYR A 128 -8.46 -9.17 -5.64
C TYR A 128 -7.86 -7.86 -5.15
N ILE A 129 -6.93 -7.25 -5.90
CA ILE A 129 -6.29 -5.99 -5.49
C ILE A 129 -7.27 -4.82 -5.52
N TYR A 130 -8.19 -4.77 -6.50
CA TYR A 130 -9.19 -3.69 -6.55
C TYR A 130 -10.18 -3.79 -5.38
N ASP A 131 -10.55 -5.00 -4.92
CA ASP A 131 -11.33 -5.16 -3.69
C ASP A 131 -10.54 -4.65 -2.47
N LEU A 132 -9.29 -5.08 -2.29
CA LEU A 132 -8.44 -4.61 -1.18
C LEU A 132 -8.30 -3.08 -1.19
N TRP A 133 -8.05 -2.49 -2.36
CA TRP A 133 -7.96 -1.04 -2.51
C TRP A 133 -9.27 -0.33 -2.15
N SER A 134 -10.42 -0.89 -2.52
CA SER A 134 -11.73 -0.32 -2.13
C SER A 134 -11.92 -0.27 -0.61
N LYS A 135 -11.35 -1.21 0.14
CA LYS A 135 -11.44 -1.24 1.62
C LYS A 135 -10.63 -0.16 2.31
N THR A 136 -9.75 0.54 1.59
CA THR A 136 -9.05 1.73 2.08
C THR A 136 -9.95 2.97 2.08
N GLY A 137 -11.12 2.90 1.45
CA GLY A 137 -12.03 4.04 1.26
C GLY A 137 -11.69 4.92 0.06
N ASN A 138 -10.62 4.61 -0.67
CA ASN A 138 -10.28 5.26 -1.93
C ASN A 138 -11.15 4.74 -3.08
N TYR A 139 -11.28 5.56 -4.14
CA TYR A 139 -11.85 5.10 -5.40
C TYR A 139 -11.03 3.92 -5.92
N SER A 140 -11.72 2.82 -6.21
CA SER A 140 -11.19 1.64 -6.87
C SER A 140 -12.09 1.34 -8.07
N PRO A 141 -11.54 1.10 -9.28
CA PRO A 141 -12.36 0.78 -10.44
C PRO A 141 -13.27 -0.41 -10.15
N ARG A 142 -14.57 -0.22 -10.33
CA ARG A 142 -15.54 -1.30 -10.15
C ARG A 142 -15.42 -2.26 -11.32
N LEU A 143 -15.50 -3.56 -11.02
CA LEU A 143 -15.35 -4.59 -12.03
C LEU A 143 -16.34 -5.72 -11.87
N LYS A 144 -16.55 -6.43 -12.98
CA LYS A 144 -17.32 -7.67 -13.04
C LYS A 144 -16.71 -8.61 -14.07
N HIS A 145 -16.61 -9.90 -13.73
CA HIS A 145 -16.25 -10.94 -14.69
C HIS A 145 -17.39 -11.18 -15.67
N VAL A 146 -17.07 -11.29 -16.96
CA VAL A 146 -18.02 -11.43 -18.07
C VAL A 146 -17.49 -12.40 -19.11
N GLU A 147 -18.35 -12.97 -19.93
CA GLU A 147 -17.96 -13.68 -21.14
C GLU A 147 -18.24 -12.84 -22.39
N VAL A 148 -17.32 -12.85 -23.35
CA VAL A 148 -17.38 -11.98 -24.54
C VAL A 148 -17.55 -12.82 -25.80
N ILE A 149 -18.41 -12.35 -26.70
CA ILE A 149 -18.59 -12.87 -28.06
C ILE A 149 -18.39 -11.72 -29.04
N VAL A 150 -17.58 -11.94 -30.08
CA VAL A 150 -17.36 -10.98 -31.17
C VAL A 150 -17.75 -11.64 -32.50
N ASN A 151 -18.70 -11.06 -33.22
CA ASN A 151 -19.21 -11.60 -34.51
C ASN A 151 -19.61 -13.08 -34.42
N GLY A 152 -20.32 -13.46 -33.35
CA GLY A 152 -20.70 -14.85 -33.06
C GLY A 152 -19.55 -15.76 -32.57
N GLU A 153 -18.31 -15.29 -32.50
CA GLU A 153 -17.17 -16.07 -31.99
C GLU A 153 -16.98 -15.84 -30.49
N TYR A 154 -16.98 -16.91 -29.70
CA TYR A 154 -16.71 -16.85 -28.26
C TYR A 154 -15.26 -16.43 -27.99
N MET A 155 -15.04 -15.25 -27.41
CA MET A 155 -13.71 -14.71 -27.13
C MET A 155 -13.18 -15.04 -25.75
N GLY A 156 -14.01 -15.56 -24.84
CA GLY A 156 -13.55 -16.01 -23.53
C GLY A 156 -14.04 -15.19 -22.35
N LEU A 157 -13.42 -15.44 -21.20
CA LEU A 157 -13.63 -14.77 -19.92
C LEU A 157 -12.86 -13.43 -19.87
N TYR A 158 -13.52 -12.35 -19.51
CA TYR A 158 -12.93 -11.02 -19.38
C TYR A 158 -13.29 -10.40 -18.02
N VAL A 159 -12.55 -9.36 -17.65
CA VAL A 159 -12.96 -8.40 -16.61
C VAL A 159 -13.49 -7.15 -17.29
N PHE A 160 -14.77 -6.86 -17.11
CA PHE A 160 -15.38 -5.58 -17.46
C PHE A 160 -15.16 -4.59 -16.31
N THR A 161 -14.52 -3.46 -16.56
CA THR A 161 -14.15 -2.49 -15.51
C THR A 161 -14.25 -1.04 -15.98
N GLU A 162 -14.35 -0.12 -15.03
CA GLU A 162 -14.31 1.32 -15.27
C GLU A 162 -12.95 1.75 -15.84
N LYS A 163 -12.95 2.62 -16.87
CA LYS A 163 -11.75 3.36 -17.26
C LYS A 163 -11.45 4.42 -16.19
N ILE A 164 -10.17 4.59 -15.84
CA ILE A 164 -9.77 5.65 -14.92
C ILE A 164 -9.96 7.00 -15.62
N LYS A 165 -10.90 7.79 -15.11
CA LYS A 165 -11.15 9.14 -15.60
C LYS A 165 -11.75 10.02 -14.50
N ARG A 166 -11.82 11.32 -14.79
CA ARG A 166 -12.47 12.31 -13.93
C ARG A 166 -13.96 12.00 -13.79
N GLY A 167 -14.48 12.04 -12.57
CA GLY A 167 -15.92 11.87 -12.30
C GLY A 167 -16.21 11.94 -10.81
N THR A 168 -17.45 12.29 -10.45
CA THR A 168 -17.88 12.39 -9.04
C THR A 168 -17.77 11.06 -8.29
N ASP A 169 -18.05 9.96 -8.98
CA ASP A 169 -18.01 8.59 -8.45
C ASP A 169 -16.74 7.83 -8.85
N ARG A 170 -15.74 8.56 -9.36
CA ARG A 170 -14.42 8.10 -9.83
C ARG A 170 -13.33 8.97 -9.24
N VAL A 171 -12.41 9.48 -10.07
CA VAL A 171 -11.43 10.49 -9.65
C VAL A 171 -12.12 11.85 -9.57
N ASN A 172 -12.58 12.19 -8.37
CA ASN A 172 -13.36 13.40 -8.10
C ASN A 172 -12.46 14.63 -7.92
N ILE A 173 -11.99 15.16 -9.04
CA ILE A 173 -11.20 16.40 -9.12
C ILE A 173 -11.95 17.48 -9.91
N LYS A 174 -11.60 18.74 -9.66
CA LYS A 174 -12.16 19.87 -10.41
C LYS A 174 -11.85 19.75 -11.90
N LYS A 175 -12.84 20.09 -12.74
CA LYS A 175 -12.67 20.18 -14.19
C LYS A 175 -11.70 21.31 -14.52
N LEU A 176 -10.82 21.07 -15.49
CA LEU A 176 -9.91 22.06 -16.04
C LEU A 176 -10.33 22.35 -17.48
N GLU A 177 -10.68 23.61 -17.76
CA GLU A 177 -11.07 24.07 -19.09
C GLU A 177 -9.89 24.73 -19.80
N ALA A 178 -9.86 24.76 -21.13
CA ALA A 178 -8.77 25.41 -21.88
C ALA A 178 -8.55 26.90 -21.51
N VAL A 179 -9.61 27.60 -21.08
CA VAL A 179 -9.57 29.01 -20.65
C VAL A 179 -8.96 29.21 -19.24
N ASP A 180 -8.78 28.14 -18.47
CA ASP A 180 -8.21 28.22 -17.14
C ASP A 180 -6.68 28.29 -17.22
N THR A 181 -6.11 29.50 -17.20
CA THR A 181 -4.66 29.72 -17.36
C THR A 181 -3.98 30.42 -16.18
N THR A 182 -4.75 30.92 -15.21
CA THR A 182 -4.21 31.58 -14.01
C THR A 182 -3.74 30.57 -12.96
N THR A 183 -2.70 30.87 -12.19
CA THR A 183 -2.13 30.01 -11.13
C THR A 183 -3.18 29.42 -10.19
N ALA A 184 -4.17 30.21 -9.76
CA ALA A 184 -5.22 29.73 -8.86
C ALA A 184 -6.05 28.60 -9.48
N LYS A 185 -6.37 28.71 -10.78
CA LYS A 185 -7.22 27.76 -11.49
C LYS A 185 -6.48 26.52 -11.96
N ILE A 186 -5.23 26.68 -12.41
CA ILE A 186 -4.38 25.57 -12.86
C ILE A 186 -3.72 24.83 -11.71
N SER A 187 -3.98 25.19 -10.45
CA SER A 187 -3.36 24.51 -9.29
C SER A 187 -3.81 23.05 -9.08
N GLY A 188 -4.66 22.52 -9.97
CA GLY A 188 -5.13 21.14 -9.97
C GLY A 188 -6.21 20.90 -11.02
N GLY A 189 -6.78 19.70 -11.01
CA GLY A 189 -7.61 19.17 -12.08
C GLY A 189 -6.83 18.24 -13.02
N TYR A 190 -5.83 17.53 -12.51
CA TYR A 190 -4.99 16.62 -13.30
C TYR A 190 -5.12 15.17 -12.84
N ILE A 191 -5.09 14.25 -13.82
CA ILE A 191 -4.82 12.82 -13.62
C ILE A 191 -3.55 12.51 -14.39
N ILE A 192 -2.57 11.96 -13.69
CA ILE A 192 -1.24 11.64 -14.22
C ILE A 192 -1.02 10.15 -14.12
N GLU A 193 -0.45 9.55 -15.16
CA GLU A 193 0.03 8.17 -15.15
C GLU A 193 1.55 8.17 -15.17
N ALA A 194 2.18 7.38 -14.31
CA ALA A 194 3.58 7.02 -14.43
C ALA A 194 3.71 5.86 -15.43
N THR A 195 4.69 5.96 -16.32
CA THR A 195 5.02 4.99 -17.38
C THR A 195 6.53 5.02 -17.68
N ARG A 196 6.98 4.34 -18.75
CA ARG A 196 8.38 4.20 -19.18
C ARG A 196 8.53 4.39 -20.69
N GLU A 197 9.73 4.75 -21.13
CA GLU A 197 10.08 5.12 -22.53
C GLU A 197 9.58 4.15 -23.62
N ALA A 198 9.49 2.85 -23.30
CA ALA A 198 9.15 1.80 -24.25
C ALA A 198 7.64 1.51 -24.38
N GLU A 199 6.77 2.31 -23.75
CA GLU A 199 5.33 2.12 -23.83
C GLU A 199 4.69 3.10 -24.80
N ILE A 200 3.65 2.63 -25.50
CA ILE A 200 2.80 3.50 -26.31
C ILE A 200 2.18 4.54 -25.36
N LEU A 201 2.54 5.80 -25.55
CA LEU A 201 2.03 6.90 -24.75
C LEU A 201 0.53 7.04 -25.01
N THR A 202 -0.25 7.24 -23.94
CA THR A 202 -1.71 7.37 -24.04
C THR A 202 -2.14 8.77 -24.44
N SER A 203 -1.20 9.73 -24.44
CA SER A 203 -1.37 11.08 -24.96
C SER A 203 -0.06 11.66 -25.53
N ASP A 204 -0.20 12.74 -26.30
CA ASP A 204 0.93 13.56 -26.79
C ASP A 204 1.58 14.42 -25.69
N TYR A 205 1.09 14.32 -24.45
CA TYR A 205 1.45 15.19 -23.32
C TYR A 205 2.30 14.47 -22.26
N ALA A 206 3.04 13.44 -22.66
CA ALA A 206 3.99 12.77 -21.80
C ALA A 206 5.32 13.53 -21.69
N TRP A 207 5.98 13.40 -20.54
CA TRP A 207 7.29 14.00 -20.29
C TRP A 207 8.16 13.10 -19.44
N GLN A 208 9.47 13.22 -19.65
CA GLN A 208 10.46 12.47 -18.91
C GLN A 208 10.59 13.00 -17.48
N SER A 209 10.76 12.10 -16.51
CA SER A 209 11.22 12.46 -15.17
C SER A 209 12.57 13.16 -15.20
N ALA A 210 12.76 14.12 -14.30
CA ALA A 210 14.03 14.84 -14.16
C ALA A 210 15.15 13.97 -13.56
N HIS A 211 14.81 12.81 -12.99
CA HIS A 211 15.74 11.95 -12.28
C HIS A 211 15.87 10.57 -12.92
N GLN A 212 17.04 9.95 -12.72
CA GLN A 212 17.30 8.60 -13.17
C GLN A 212 16.39 7.59 -12.45
N SER A 213 16.06 6.52 -13.16
CA SER A 213 15.44 5.33 -12.59
C SER A 213 16.28 4.72 -11.45
N SER A 214 15.62 3.93 -10.61
CA SER A 214 16.22 3.07 -9.60
C SER A 214 15.77 1.62 -9.79
N PRO A 215 16.66 0.61 -9.76
CA PRO A 215 18.10 0.78 -9.88
C PRO A 215 18.47 1.56 -11.16
N ALA A 216 19.64 2.22 -11.12
CA ALA A 216 20.11 3.03 -12.24
C ALA A 216 20.18 2.20 -13.52
N SER A 217 19.51 2.67 -14.57
CA SER A 217 19.47 1.99 -15.86
C SER A 217 19.50 3.00 -17.02
N ASN A 218 19.52 2.48 -18.26
CA ASN A 218 19.35 3.27 -19.47
C ASN A 218 17.88 3.55 -19.81
N TYR A 219 16.93 2.98 -19.06
CA TYR A 219 15.51 3.27 -19.26
C TYR A 219 15.14 4.58 -18.57
N TYR A 220 14.46 5.43 -19.32
CA TYR A 220 13.88 6.65 -18.79
C TYR A 220 12.48 6.40 -18.24
N MET A 221 12.21 7.04 -17.09
CA MET A 221 10.89 7.06 -16.46
C MET A 221 10.10 8.25 -17.00
N PHE A 222 8.81 8.07 -17.23
CA PHE A 222 7.93 9.06 -17.84
C PHE A 222 6.66 9.27 -17.03
N PHE A 223 6.09 10.45 -17.17
CA PHE A 223 4.73 10.76 -16.75
C PHE A 223 3.90 11.11 -17.98
N ASP A 224 2.62 10.75 -17.96
CA ASP A 224 1.64 11.09 -18.98
C ASP A 224 0.47 11.87 -18.36
N CYS A 225 0.08 12.97 -18.99
CA CYS A 225 -1.08 13.76 -18.56
C CYS A 225 -2.36 13.18 -19.16
N VAL A 226 -2.93 12.20 -18.47
CA VAL A 226 -4.18 11.52 -18.88
C VAL A 226 -5.39 12.47 -18.83
N TYR A 227 -5.43 13.41 -17.89
CA TYR A 227 -6.46 14.44 -17.82
C TYR A 227 -5.89 15.80 -17.39
N PRO A 228 -6.28 16.92 -18.03
CA PRO A 228 -7.17 17.00 -19.19
C PRO A 228 -6.56 16.31 -20.42
N LYS A 229 -7.41 15.87 -21.36
CA LYS A 229 -6.95 15.15 -22.57
C LYS A 229 -6.09 16.03 -23.48
N GLU A 230 -6.36 17.34 -23.49
CA GLU A 230 -5.65 18.35 -24.28
C GLU A 230 -5.31 19.56 -23.39
N PRO A 231 -4.32 19.46 -22.49
CA PRO A 231 -3.90 20.58 -21.66
C PRO A 231 -3.29 21.69 -22.50
N VAL A 232 -3.69 22.94 -22.26
CA VAL A 232 -2.99 24.09 -22.84
C VAL A 232 -1.63 24.30 -22.16
N ALA A 233 -0.69 24.97 -22.85
CA ALA A 233 0.70 25.09 -22.38
C ALA A 233 0.86 25.57 -20.91
N PRO A 234 0.12 26.58 -20.39
CA PRO A 234 0.20 26.94 -18.98
C PRO A 234 -0.18 25.81 -18.01
N GLN A 235 -1.17 24.99 -18.39
CA GLN A 235 -1.65 23.87 -17.57
C GLN A 235 -0.64 22.73 -17.54
N LEU A 236 -0.10 22.36 -18.71
CA LEU A 236 0.91 21.33 -18.81
C LEU A 236 2.19 21.73 -18.07
N ASN A 237 2.67 22.96 -18.29
CA ASN A 237 3.85 23.47 -17.60
C ASN A 237 3.69 23.49 -16.07
N TYR A 238 2.48 23.80 -15.57
CA TYR A 238 2.20 23.74 -14.14
C TYR A 238 2.40 22.34 -13.57
N ILE A 239 1.78 21.32 -14.16
CA ILE A 239 1.84 19.96 -13.59
C ILE A 239 3.22 19.33 -13.76
N GLN A 240 3.91 19.60 -14.87
CA GLN A 240 5.32 19.23 -15.07
C GLN A 240 6.22 19.85 -13.99
N THR A 241 6.05 21.15 -13.73
CA THR A 241 6.78 21.86 -12.68
C THR A 241 6.47 21.29 -11.30
N TYR A 242 5.20 21.01 -11.01
CA TYR A 242 4.80 20.46 -9.71
C TYR A 242 5.43 19.10 -9.43
N ILE A 243 5.45 18.19 -10.42
CA ILE A 243 6.09 16.88 -10.26
C ILE A 243 7.60 17.05 -10.12
N ARG A 244 8.25 17.87 -10.96
CA ARG A 244 9.69 18.15 -10.83
C ARG A 244 10.03 18.68 -9.43
N ASP A 245 9.30 19.67 -8.94
CA ASP A 245 9.58 20.29 -7.64
C ASP A 245 9.34 19.29 -6.48
N PHE A 246 8.38 18.38 -6.62
CA PHE A 246 8.22 17.24 -5.71
C PHE A 246 9.42 16.29 -5.74
N GLU A 247 9.86 15.87 -6.92
CA GLU A 247 10.99 14.95 -7.05
C GLU A 247 12.29 15.58 -6.52
N GLU A 248 12.53 16.87 -6.78
CA GLU A 248 13.66 17.64 -6.26
C GLU A 248 13.61 17.71 -4.72
N ALA A 249 12.44 18.01 -4.14
CA ALA A 249 12.27 18.03 -2.69
C ALA A 249 12.56 16.64 -2.08
N LEU A 250 12.08 15.57 -2.72
CA LEU A 250 12.32 14.19 -2.29
C LEU A 250 13.80 13.78 -2.41
N LYS A 251 14.49 14.24 -3.47
CA LYS A 251 15.91 13.96 -3.69
C LYS A 251 16.83 14.76 -2.75
N SER A 252 16.40 15.94 -2.32
CA SER A 252 17.19 16.87 -1.50
C SER A 252 17.66 16.29 -0.16
N ASN A 253 18.66 16.93 0.46
CA ASN A 253 19.12 16.56 1.80
C ASN A 253 18.07 16.82 2.90
N ASN A 254 17.13 17.73 2.66
CA ASN A 254 16.05 18.10 3.59
C ASN A 254 14.73 17.39 3.26
N PHE A 255 14.78 16.27 2.54
CA PHE A 255 13.57 15.57 2.08
C PHE A 255 12.60 15.20 3.20
N SER A 256 13.11 14.92 4.40
CA SER A 256 12.31 14.59 5.59
C SER A 256 11.70 15.79 6.30
N ASP A 257 12.12 17.02 5.97
CA ASP A 257 11.61 18.24 6.60
C ASP A 257 10.09 18.38 6.36
N PRO A 258 9.29 18.65 7.40
CA PRO A 258 7.83 18.72 7.28
C PRO A 258 7.34 19.89 6.42
N THR A 259 8.16 20.92 6.21
CA THR A 259 7.82 22.15 5.48
C THR A 259 8.50 22.24 4.11
N LEU A 260 9.77 21.85 4.02
CA LEU A 260 10.59 21.95 2.80
C LEU A 260 10.64 20.63 2.01
N GLY A 261 10.33 19.51 2.67
CA GLY A 261 10.45 18.17 2.10
C GLY A 261 9.28 17.75 1.24
N PHE A 262 9.29 16.47 0.86
CA PHE A 262 8.33 15.90 -0.09
C PHE A 262 6.87 15.97 0.40
N ARG A 263 6.66 16.05 1.72
CA ARG A 263 5.34 16.16 2.35
C ARG A 263 4.58 17.42 1.94
N ASN A 264 5.24 18.44 1.42
CA ASN A 264 4.55 19.63 0.90
C ASN A 264 3.74 19.33 -0.38
N TYR A 265 4.09 18.26 -1.11
CA TYR A 265 3.56 17.97 -2.43
C TYR A 265 2.59 16.79 -2.47
N ILE A 266 2.66 15.89 -1.49
CA ILE A 266 1.86 14.66 -1.52
C ILE A 266 0.88 14.56 -0.34
N ASP A 267 -0.27 13.95 -0.59
CA ASP A 267 -1.09 13.37 0.45
C ASP A 267 -0.38 12.11 0.98
N GLU A 268 0.34 12.26 2.08
CA GLU A 268 1.20 11.21 2.62
C GLU A 268 0.43 9.93 2.95
N ASN A 269 -0.84 10.04 3.39
CA ASN A 269 -1.64 8.87 3.72
C ASN A 269 -1.94 8.03 2.47
N SER A 270 -2.30 8.66 1.35
CA SER A 270 -2.54 7.94 0.10
C SER A 270 -1.30 7.21 -0.40
N PHE A 271 -0.11 7.82 -0.27
CA PHE A 271 1.15 7.20 -0.66
C PHE A 271 1.51 6.03 0.27
N VAL A 272 1.27 6.17 1.57
CA VAL A 272 1.46 5.09 2.55
C VAL A 272 0.52 3.90 2.26
N GLU A 273 -0.76 4.17 1.97
CA GLU A 273 -1.75 3.13 1.64
C GLU A 273 -1.41 2.42 0.32
N ASN A 274 -1.07 3.20 -0.71
CA ASN A 274 -0.63 2.69 -2.00
C ASN A 274 0.61 1.79 -1.85
N PHE A 275 1.61 2.27 -1.11
CA PHE A 275 2.85 1.53 -0.83
C PHE A 275 2.55 0.19 -0.16
N VAL A 276 1.74 0.17 0.90
CA VAL A 276 1.42 -1.08 1.63
C VAL A 276 0.72 -2.09 0.71
N VAL A 277 -0.27 -1.67 -0.09
CA VAL A 277 -1.02 -2.60 -0.95
C VAL A 277 -0.14 -3.14 -2.08
N GLN A 278 0.66 -2.27 -2.71
CA GLN A 278 1.52 -2.68 -3.82
C GLN A 278 2.69 -3.57 -3.37
N GLU A 279 3.30 -3.26 -2.22
CA GLU A 279 4.30 -4.13 -1.59
C GLU A 279 3.67 -5.45 -1.14
N TYR A 280 2.45 -5.45 -0.60
CA TYR A 280 1.75 -6.69 -0.30
C TYR A 280 1.60 -7.58 -1.54
N SER A 281 1.23 -7.02 -2.69
CA SER A 281 1.12 -7.82 -3.92
C SER A 281 2.46 -8.17 -4.58
N ILE A 282 3.57 -7.56 -4.13
CA ILE A 282 4.87 -7.54 -4.82
C ILE A 282 4.67 -7.26 -6.32
N HIS A 283 3.90 -6.21 -6.60
CA HIS A 283 3.53 -5.88 -7.96
C HIS A 283 4.78 -5.48 -8.74
N LEU A 284 5.10 -6.20 -9.82
CA LEU A 284 6.38 -6.03 -10.53
C LEU A 284 6.52 -4.66 -11.18
N ASP A 285 5.40 -4.03 -11.53
CA ASP A 285 5.34 -2.70 -12.16
C ASP A 285 5.18 -1.54 -11.17
N VAL A 286 5.12 -1.83 -9.87
CA VAL A 286 4.97 -0.79 -8.85
C VAL A 286 6.10 0.24 -8.95
N PHE A 287 5.72 1.50 -8.78
CA PHE A 287 6.59 2.65 -8.90
C PHE A 287 7.29 2.74 -10.25
N ALA A 288 6.81 2.07 -11.31
CA ALA A 288 7.40 2.13 -12.63
C ALA A 288 6.38 2.54 -13.70
N ARG A 289 5.26 1.81 -13.79
CA ARG A 289 4.27 1.97 -14.86
C ARG A 289 2.86 1.59 -14.41
N SER A 290 1.87 2.01 -15.19
CA SER A 290 0.44 1.82 -14.88
C SER A 290 0.05 2.34 -13.49
N GLN A 291 0.76 3.36 -13.00
CA GLN A 291 0.51 3.97 -11.68
C GLN A 291 -0.16 5.32 -11.84
N TYR A 292 -1.34 5.49 -11.26
CA TYR A 292 -2.12 6.71 -11.38
C TYR A 292 -1.97 7.59 -10.15
N PHE A 293 -1.86 8.88 -10.42
CA PHE A 293 -1.89 9.96 -9.45
C PHE A 293 -2.93 10.98 -9.88
N TYR A 294 -3.51 11.68 -8.92
CA TYR A 294 -4.31 12.85 -9.24
C TYR A 294 -3.96 14.03 -8.37
N LYS A 295 -4.18 15.22 -8.91
CA LYS A 295 -3.95 16.48 -8.20
C LYS A 295 -5.16 17.38 -8.35
N ASP A 296 -5.87 17.59 -7.25
CA ASP A 296 -7.01 18.51 -7.18
C ASP A 296 -6.57 19.94 -6.86
N ARG A 297 -7.43 20.90 -7.22
CA ARG A 297 -7.14 22.33 -7.10
C ARG A 297 -6.88 22.73 -5.65
N GLY A 298 -5.71 23.33 -5.39
CA GLY A 298 -5.29 23.74 -4.04
C GLY A 298 -4.98 22.58 -3.07
N LYS A 299 -4.97 21.32 -3.55
CA LYS A 299 -4.65 20.14 -2.74
C LYS A 299 -3.31 19.52 -3.16
N LYS A 300 -2.79 18.64 -2.31
CA LYS A 300 -1.61 17.82 -2.61
C LYS A 300 -1.97 16.69 -3.57
N MET A 301 -0.94 16.14 -4.23
CA MET A 301 -1.10 15.00 -5.13
C MET A 301 -1.42 13.72 -4.34
N VAL A 302 -2.31 12.90 -4.87
CA VAL A 302 -2.80 11.65 -4.26
C VAL A 302 -2.38 10.46 -5.13
N ALA A 303 -1.88 9.38 -4.51
CA ALA A 303 -1.51 8.13 -5.18
C ALA A 303 -2.72 7.19 -5.29
N SER A 304 -3.55 7.41 -6.30
CA SER A 304 -4.82 6.70 -6.48
C SER A 304 -5.40 6.98 -7.87
N PRO A 305 -6.21 6.08 -8.45
CA PRO A 305 -6.50 4.73 -7.97
C PRO A 305 -5.37 3.74 -8.34
N LEU A 306 -5.46 2.50 -7.84
CA LEU A 306 -4.64 1.40 -8.38
C LEU A 306 -5.19 0.95 -9.74
N TRP A 307 -4.27 0.54 -10.62
CA TRP A 307 -4.56 0.03 -11.95
C TRP A 307 -3.58 -1.10 -12.32
N ASP A 308 -4.04 -2.02 -13.17
CA ASP A 308 -3.22 -3.03 -13.85
C ASP A 308 -2.27 -3.78 -12.90
N THR A 309 -2.86 -4.54 -11.99
CA THR A 309 -2.18 -5.21 -10.86
C THR A 309 -2.04 -6.72 -11.06
N SER A 310 -2.20 -7.21 -12.29
CA SER A 310 -2.10 -8.63 -12.62
C SER A 310 -0.66 -9.18 -12.52
N LEU A 311 0.35 -8.31 -12.65
CA LEU A 311 1.77 -8.68 -12.56
C LEU A 311 2.28 -8.74 -11.11
N GLY A 312 1.52 -9.39 -10.22
CA GLY A 312 1.91 -9.64 -8.83
C GLY A 312 1.36 -10.98 -8.34
N LEU A 313 1.43 -11.20 -7.03
CA LEU A 313 0.80 -12.36 -6.37
C LEU A 313 1.33 -13.72 -6.89
N TYR A 314 2.63 -13.82 -7.11
CA TYR A 314 3.29 -15.03 -7.61
C TYR A 314 3.77 -15.92 -6.46
N ASP A 315 3.21 -17.13 -6.34
CA ASP A 315 3.52 -18.13 -5.30
C ASP A 315 5.02 -18.25 -4.93
N ASN A 316 5.89 -18.29 -5.92
CA ASN A 316 7.33 -18.46 -5.73
C ASN A 316 8.11 -17.17 -5.39
N TYR A 317 7.43 -16.03 -5.25
CA TYR A 317 8.05 -14.75 -4.92
C TYR A 317 7.25 -14.06 -3.81
N THR A 318 7.54 -14.43 -2.56
CA THR A 318 6.78 -13.98 -1.37
C THR A 318 7.63 -13.27 -0.32
N THR A 319 8.96 -13.34 -0.44
CA THR A 319 9.90 -12.99 0.64
C THR A 319 10.84 -11.83 0.29
N ASP A 320 10.30 -10.76 -0.29
CA ASP A 320 11.09 -9.59 -0.69
C ASP A 320 10.31 -8.27 -0.57
N TRP A 321 11.03 -7.15 -0.56
CA TRP A 321 10.47 -5.80 -0.68
C TRP A 321 10.78 -5.26 -2.07
N ARG A 322 9.72 -5.01 -2.86
CA ARG A 322 9.84 -4.62 -4.27
C ARG A 322 10.55 -3.28 -4.42
N PHE A 323 10.36 -2.34 -3.48
CA PHE A 323 11.06 -1.07 -3.45
C PHE A 323 12.57 -1.20 -3.23
N SER A 324 13.07 -2.31 -2.65
CA SER A 324 14.49 -2.48 -2.32
C SER A 324 15.26 -3.33 -3.35
N CYS A 325 14.55 -3.90 -4.32
CA CYS A 325 15.15 -4.83 -5.27
C CYS A 325 16.08 -4.10 -6.25
N THR A 326 17.34 -4.50 -6.29
CA THR A 326 18.40 -3.87 -7.09
C THR A 326 18.65 -4.53 -8.44
N THR A 327 18.00 -5.67 -8.72
CA THR A 327 18.15 -6.47 -9.96
C THR A 327 16.86 -6.60 -10.75
N CYS A 328 15.79 -5.92 -10.35
CA CYS A 328 14.49 -5.92 -11.04
C CYS A 328 14.37 -4.75 -12.02
N ASP A 329 13.23 -4.72 -12.70
CA ASP A 329 12.85 -3.65 -13.62
C ASP A 329 12.99 -2.25 -12.97
N PRO A 330 13.54 -1.29 -13.73
CA PRO A 330 13.75 0.07 -13.27
C PRO A 330 12.41 0.74 -12.94
N ARG A 331 12.45 1.56 -11.89
CA ARG A 331 11.32 2.28 -11.31
C ARG A 331 11.73 3.71 -10.94
N PHE A 332 10.77 4.54 -10.58
CA PHE A 332 11.02 5.80 -9.90
C PHE A 332 11.72 5.55 -8.56
N PHE A 333 12.69 6.39 -8.22
CA PHE A 333 13.46 6.31 -6.96
C PHE A 333 12.62 6.62 -5.70
N TRP A 334 11.35 6.95 -5.86
CA TRP A 334 10.50 7.56 -4.84
C TRP A 334 10.37 6.69 -3.59
N ALA A 335 10.03 5.42 -3.78
CA ALA A 335 9.76 4.48 -2.70
C ALA A 335 10.98 4.29 -1.79
N GLU A 336 12.16 4.08 -2.38
CA GLU A 336 13.42 3.92 -1.65
C GLU A 336 13.77 5.16 -0.85
N ARG A 337 13.58 6.34 -1.45
CA ARG A 337 13.90 7.61 -0.81
C ARG A 337 12.91 7.93 0.31
N MET A 338 11.62 7.71 0.11
CA MET A 338 10.62 7.88 1.17
C MET A 338 10.85 6.91 2.34
N MET A 339 11.29 5.67 2.08
CA MET A 339 11.57 4.71 3.14
C MET A 339 12.81 5.05 4.00
N GLN A 340 13.66 5.97 3.55
CA GLN A 340 14.75 6.54 4.37
C GLN A 340 14.23 7.55 5.40
N ASP A 341 13.02 8.11 5.20
CA ASP A 341 12.36 8.98 6.17
C ASP A 341 11.70 8.14 7.28
N CYS A 342 12.02 8.45 8.54
CA CYS A 342 11.54 7.67 9.67
C CYS A 342 10.03 7.83 9.91
N VAL A 343 9.46 9.01 9.64
CA VAL A 343 8.03 9.27 9.84
C VAL A 343 7.20 8.50 8.81
N PHE A 344 7.61 8.50 7.54
CA PHE A 344 6.95 7.77 6.46
C PHE A 344 7.02 6.27 6.70
N LYS A 345 8.23 5.77 7.03
CA LYS A 345 8.44 4.36 7.39
C LYS A 345 7.55 3.93 8.58
N ASN A 346 7.45 4.74 9.63
CA ASN A 346 6.56 4.45 10.77
C ASN A 346 5.09 4.36 10.31
N LYS A 347 4.65 5.30 9.48
CA LYS A 347 3.28 5.29 8.93
C LYS A 347 3.00 4.06 8.07
N VAL A 348 3.97 3.60 7.27
CA VAL A 348 3.85 2.34 6.50
C VAL A 348 3.65 1.14 7.44
N ILE A 349 4.45 1.05 8.49
CA ILE A 349 4.37 -0.05 9.47
C ILE A 349 3.04 -0.03 10.21
N GLU A 350 2.60 1.14 10.67
CA GLU A 350 1.32 1.32 11.34
C GLU A 350 0.15 1.00 10.42
N LYS A 351 0.16 1.54 9.19
CA LYS A 351 -0.89 1.30 8.20
C LYS A 351 -1.01 -0.17 7.84
N TYR A 352 0.10 -0.87 7.65
CA TYR A 352 0.09 -2.32 7.46
C TYR A 352 -0.58 -3.03 8.63
N LYS A 353 -0.18 -2.73 9.87
CA LYS A 353 -0.79 -3.34 11.07
C LYS A 353 -2.29 -3.04 11.20
N ASP A 354 -2.73 -1.87 10.77
CA ASP A 354 -4.16 -1.52 10.78
C ASP A 354 -4.94 -2.25 9.68
N PHE A 355 -4.37 -2.41 8.49
CA PHE A 355 -4.92 -3.28 7.45
C PHE A 355 -5.00 -4.74 7.92
N ARG A 356 -3.97 -5.22 8.64
CA ARG A 356 -3.94 -6.58 9.23
C ARG A 356 -5.03 -6.84 10.28
N LYS A 357 -5.50 -5.80 10.99
CA LYS A 357 -6.65 -5.90 11.92
C LYS A 357 -8.00 -5.86 11.20
N THR A 358 -8.03 -5.45 9.94
CA THR A 358 -9.27 -5.18 9.20
C THR A 358 -9.44 -6.14 8.04
N PHE A 359 -9.18 -5.73 6.81
CA PHE A 359 -9.49 -6.50 5.60
C PHE A 359 -8.34 -7.39 5.14
N LEU A 360 -7.09 -7.00 5.41
CA LEU A 360 -5.91 -7.70 4.93
C LEU A 360 -5.59 -8.89 5.85
N THR A 361 -6.38 -9.96 5.78
CA THR A 361 -6.22 -11.17 6.59
C THR A 361 -6.31 -12.42 5.74
N TYR A 362 -5.61 -13.49 6.12
CA TYR A 362 -5.66 -14.74 5.37
C TYR A 362 -7.10 -15.28 5.21
N PRO A 363 -7.95 -15.38 6.27
CA PRO A 363 -9.32 -15.87 6.10
C PRO A 363 -10.17 -15.03 5.14
N LYS A 364 -10.07 -13.69 5.19
CA LYS A 364 -10.81 -12.81 4.28
C LYS A 364 -10.28 -12.90 2.85
N GLY A 365 -8.96 -12.98 2.68
CA GLY A 365 -8.32 -13.09 1.38
C GLY A 365 -8.70 -14.39 0.68
N VAL A 366 -8.60 -15.53 1.38
CA VAL A 366 -9.01 -16.84 0.86
C VAL A 366 -10.51 -16.88 0.57
N PHE A 367 -11.35 -16.35 1.46
CA PHE A 367 -12.79 -16.29 1.22
C PHE A 367 -13.13 -15.55 -0.08
N LEU A 368 -12.49 -14.40 -0.34
CA LEU A 368 -12.69 -13.66 -1.58
C LEU A 368 -12.19 -14.45 -2.80
N ILE A 369 -10.99 -15.05 -2.72
CA ILE A 369 -10.42 -15.85 -3.80
C ILE A 369 -11.32 -17.04 -4.14
N ASP A 370 -11.75 -17.82 -3.14
CA ASP A 370 -12.62 -18.97 -3.35
C ASP A 370 -14.00 -18.54 -3.88
N SER A 371 -14.56 -17.42 -3.38
CA SER A 371 -15.83 -16.88 -3.88
C SER A 371 -15.74 -16.50 -5.36
N LEU A 372 -14.67 -15.82 -5.76
CA LEU A 372 -14.47 -15.44 -7.16
C LEU A 372 -14.16 -16.66 -8.03
N ALA A 373 -13.31 -17.58 -7.55
CA ALA A 373 -12.96 -18.80 -8.27
C ALA A 373 -14.21 -19.66 -8.54
N ASN A 374 -15.07 -19.84 -7.55
CA ASN A 374 -16.34 -20.56 -7.70
C ASN A 374 -17.27 -19.87 -8.72
N LEU A 375 -17.30 -18.54 -8.71
CA LEU A 375 -18.11 -17.76 -9.65
C LEU A 375 -17.63 -17.95 -11.11
N ILE A 376 -16.32 -17.98 -11.35
CA ILE A 376 -15.76 -17.97 -12.72
C ILE A 376 -15.34 -19.34 -13.25
N GLN A 377 -15.36 -20.40 -12.43
CA GLN A 377 -14.73 -21.69 -12.75
C GLN A 377 -15.12 -22.23 -14.14
N SER A 378 -16.42 -22.26 -14.45
CA SER A 378 -16.89 -22.77 -15.74
C SER A 378 -16.42 -21.91 -16.93
N ALA A 379 -16.42 -20.59 -16.77
CA ALA A 379 -15.93 -19.67 -17.80
C ALA A 379 -14.41 -19.77 -17.96
N ALA A 380 -13.66 -19.90 -16.87
CA ALA A 380 -12.21 -20.08 -16.88
C ALA A 380 -11.79 -21.38 -17.58
N MET A 381 -12.56 -22.47 -17.41
CA MET A 381 -12.33 -23.72 -18.13
C MET A 381 -12.50 -23.55 -19.64
N ARG A 382 -13.60 -22.92 -20.09
CA ARG A 382 -13.84 -22.62 -21.52
C ARG A 382 -12.77 -21.70 -22.11
N ASP A 383 -12.37 -20.68 -21.34
CA ASP A 383 -11.33 -19.74 -21.76
C ASP A 383 -10.00 -20.46 -21.99
N ARG A 384 -9.59 -21.32 -21.05
CA ARG A 384 -8.36 -22.11 -21.16
C ARG A 384 -8.40 -23.14 -22.27
N GLU A 385 -9.53 -23.79 -22.50
CA GLU A 385 -9.70 -24.71 -23.62
C GLU A 385 -9.47 -23.99 -24.95
N LYS A 386 -9.95 -22.74 -25.09
CA LYS A 386 -9.75 -21.92 -26.29
C LYS A 386 -8.31 -21.40 -26.42
N TRP A 387 -7.80 -20.73 -25.38
CA TRP A 387 -6.59 -19.91 -25.48
C TRP A 387 -5.31 -20.62 -25.01
N PHE A 388 -5.45 -21.69 -24.20
CA PHE A 388 -4.34 -22.44 -23.61
C PHE A 388 -4.54 -23.97 -23.70
N PRO A 389 -4.87 -24.54 -24.87
CA PRO A 389 -5.25 -25.95 -25.00
C PRO A 389 -4.14 -26.95 -24.63
N THR A 390 -2.89 -26.50 -24.58
CA THR A 390 -1.73 -27.31 -24.22
C THR A 390 -1.30 -27.16 -22.75
N GLN A 391 -1.94 -26.26 -21.98
CA GLN A 391 -1.59 -26.03 -20.59
C GLN A 391 -2.08 -27.18 -19.72
N SER A 392 -1.16 -27.83 -19.02
CA SER A 392 -1.47 -28.98 -18.15
C SER A 392 -1.95 -28.59 -16.75
N THR A 393 -1.63 -27.39 -16.26
CA THR A 393 -2.06 -26.95 -14.94
C THR A 393 -3.54 -26.59 -14.92
N SER A 394 -4.30 -27.13 -13.95
CA SER A 394 -5.72 -26.84 -13.85
C SER A 394 -5.99 -25.42 -13.34
N PHE A 395 -7.25 -24.97 -13.45
CA PHE A 395 -7.65 -23.67 -12.92
C PHE A 395 -7.52 -23.61 -11.41
N LEU A 396 -7.99 -24.65 -10.73
CA LEU A 396 -7.95 -24.73 -9.28
C LEU A 396 -6.51 -24.80 -8.75
N ASP A 397 -5.58 -25.45 -9.45
CA ASP A 397 -4.17 -25.46 -9.04
C ASP A 397 -3.56 -24.06 -9.04
N GLU A 398 -3.90 -23.21 -10.02
CA GLU A 398 -3.42 -21.82 -10.06
C GLU A 398 -4.10 -20.95 -8.97
N VAL A 399 -5.36 -21.25 -8.63
CA VAL A 399 -6.06 -20.62 -7.49
C VAL A 399 -5.40 -21.02 -6.16
N ASP A 400 -5.01 -22.28 -6.00
CA ASP A 400 -4.32 -22.76 -4.80
C ASP A 400 -2.93 -22.12 -4.65
N LYS A 401 -2.20 -21.91 -5.76
CA LYS A 401 -0.95 -21.12 -5.75
C LYS A 401 -1.17 -19.69 -5.29
N LEU A 402 -2.25 -19.04 -5.73
CA LEU A 402 -2.61 -17.69 -5.27
C LEU A 402 -2.93 -17.68 -3.76
N LYS A 403 -3.63 -18.70 -3.25
CA LYS A 403 -3.89 -18.85 -1.81
C LYS A 403 -2.61 -19.09 -1.00
N ASN A 404 -1.69 -19.88 -1.52
CA ASN A 404 -0.38 -20.10 -0.91
C ASN A 404 0.44 -18.82 -0.87
N PHE A 405 0.45 -18.04 -1.97
CA PHE A 405 1.08 -16.72 -1.99
C PHE A 405 0.56 -15.84 -0.85
N ILE A 406 -0.76 -15.67 -0.71
CA ILE A 406 -1.28 -14.73 0.30
C ILE A 406 -1.00 -15.21 1.73
N ALA A 407 -0.95 -16.52 1.98
CA ALA A 407 -0.57 -17.07 3.28
C ALA A 407 0.88 -16.71 3.60
N ASN A 408 1.79 -17.14 2.72
CA ASN A 408 3.23 -16.97 2.88
C ASN A 408 3.63 -15.49 2.92
N ARG A 409 2.99 -14.65 2.10
CA ARG A 409 3.27 -13.21 2.04
C ARG A 409 2.85 -12.49 3.32
N LEU A 410 1.68 -12.83 3.88
CA LEU A 410 1.25 -12.23 5.15
C LEU A 410 2.17 -12.64 6.28
N ASP A 411 2.52 -13.93 6.39
CA ASP A 411 3.43 -14.43 7.42
C ASP A 411 4.81 -13.77 7.32
N TRP A 412 5.34 -13.65 6.09
CA TRP A 412 6.62 -13.01 5.86
C TRP A 412 6.59 -11.52 6.18
N MET A 413 5.55 -10.79 5.74
CA MET A 413 5.42 -9.36 6.06
C MET A 413 5.23 -9.15 7.56
N ASP A 414 4.43 -9.97 8.25
CA ASP A 414 4.27 -9.90 9.72
C ASP A 414 5.63 -10.06 10.43
N ALA A 415 6.50 -10.95 9.94
CA ALA A 415 7.85 -11.15 10.47
C ALA A 415 8.85 -10.04 10.12
N ASN A 416 8.69 -9.34 8.98
CA ASN A 416 9.70 -8.45 8.42
C ASN A 416 9.31 -6.96 8.42
N ILE A 417 8.03 -6.61 8.63
CA ILE A 417 7.54 -5.23 8.55
C ILE A 417 8.27 -4.29 9.52
N HIS A 418 8.67 -4.81 10.68
CA HIS A 418 9.41 -4.05 11.70
C HIS A 418 10.83 -3.67 11.29
N ASN A 419 11.42 -4.39 10.33
CA ASN A 419 12.78 -4.22 9.82
C ASN A 419 12.78 -3.94 8.31
N ILE A 420 11.74 -3.27 7.80
CA ILE A 420 11.49 -3.08 6.37
C ILE A 420 12.68 -2.53 5.56
N THR A 421 13.59 -1.76 6.18
CA THR A 421 14.80 -1.21 5.52
C THR A 421 16.11 -1.91 5.86
N ASN A 422 16.11 -2.96 6.70
CA ASN A 422 17.29 -3.72 7.14
C ASN A 422 18.48 -2.87 7.65
N ASP A 423 18.24 -1.61 8.01
CA ASP A 423 19.24 -0.64 8.45
C ASP A 423 19.57 -0.77 9.94
N GLY A 424 19.25 -1.94 10.54
CA GLY A 424 19.36 -2.23 11.97
C GLY A 424 18.32 -1.50 12.82
N ARG A 425 17.35 -0.83 12.20
CA ARG A 425 16.40 0.09 12.85
C ARG A 425 15.16 -0.65 13.28
N ILE A 426 15.28 -1.40 14.37
CA ILE A 426 14.13 -2.02 15.02
C ILE A 426 13.31 -0.89 15.63
N LEU A 427 12.17 -0.57 15.02
CA LEU A 427 11.10 0.09 15.76
C LEU A 427 10.59 -0.93 16.74
N ALA A 428 11.01 -0.73 17.98
CA ALA A 428 10.60 -1.52 19.10
C ALA A 428 9.08 -1.39 19.23
N GLY A 429 8.35 -2.27 18.54
CA GLY A 429 6.97 -2.58 18.87
C GLY A 429 6.96 -3.35 20.19
N PRO A 430 5.82 -3.40 20.91
CA PRO A 430 5.74 -4.16 22.16
C PRO A 430 6.20 -5.60 21.91
N SER A 431 7.35 -5.97 22.46
CA SER A 431 7.92 -7.31 22.36
C SER A 431 8.07 -7.87 23.76
N THR A 432 7.65 -9.12 23.95
CA THR A 432 7.88 -9.83 25.22
C THR A 432 9.30 -10.36 25.20
N VAL A 433 10.09 -9.97 26.19
CA VAL A 433 11.51 -10.34 26.32
C VAL A 433 11.61 -11.37 27.43
N ASN A 434 12.26 -12.51 27.15
CA ASN A 434 12.49 -13.52 28.18
C ASN A 434 13.52 -13.01 29.21
N VAL A 435 13.44 -13.55 30.42
CA VAL A 435 14.46 -13.30 31.45
C VAL A 435 15.84 -13.65 30.90
N ASN A 436 16.79 -12.72 30.98
CA ASN A 436 18.18 -12.81 30.46
C ASN A 436 18.35 -12.73 28.93
N GLN A 437 17.32 -12.31 28.18
CA GLN A 437 17.48 -12.02 26.76
C GLN A 437 18.03 -10.60 26.56
N THR A 438 19.19 -10.49 25.90
CA THR A 438 19.76 -9.21 25.47
C THR A 438 18.89 -8.61 24.37
N VAL A 439 18.50 -7.34 24.52
CA VAL A 439 17.74 -6.59 23.50
C VAL A 439 18.59 -5.43 23.00
N GLY A 440 18.89 -5.43 21.71
CA GLY A 440 19.51 -4.30 21.04
C GLY A 440 18.48 -3.22 20.76
N LEU A 441 18.59 -2.07 21.43
CA LEU A 441 17.78 -0.89 21.13
C LEU A 441 18.58 0.01 20.18
N VAL A 442 18.07 0.21 18.97
CA VAL A 442 18.74 1.02 17.95
C VAL A 442 17.87 2.24 17.66
N SER A 443 18.39 3.41 18.05
CA SER A 443 17.82 4.72 17.72
C SER A 443 18.44 5.23 16.43
N THR A 444 17.61 5.76 15.54
CA THR A 444 18.04 6.27 14.23
C THR A 444 17.28 7.48 13.74
N CYS A 445 16.64 8.22 14.64
CA CYS A 445 16.34 9.60 14.31
C CYS A 445 17.67 10.37 14.26
N SER A 446 17.84 11.23 13.27
CA SER A 446 18.99 12.12 13.13
C SER A 446 19.10 13.14 14.27
N SER A 447 18.15 13.16 15.20
CA SER A 447 18.23 13.88 16.47
C SER A 447 18.87 13.01 17.54
N ASN A 448 19.93 13.54 18.16
CA ASN A 448 20.84 12.85 19.08
C ASN A 448 20.22 12.46 20.45
N LEU A 449 18.91 12.28 20.57
CA LEU A 449 18.27 11.91 21.83
C LEU A 449 16.98 11.08 21.58
N VAL A 450 17.05 9.77 21.85
CA VAL A 450 15.83 8.95 22.00
C VAL A 450 15.60 8.69 23.48
N THR A 451 14.37 8.99 23.92
CA THR A 451 13.89 8.68 25.25
C THR A 451 13.13 7.36 25.18
N TRP A 452 13.68 6.34 25.80
CA TRP A 452 13.03 5.05 25.93
C TRP A 452 12.32 5.04 27.27
N LYS A 453 10.99 5.05 27.24
CA LYS A 453 10.19 4.84 28.45
C LYS A 453 10.05 3.34 28.67
N PHE A 454 10.03 2.90 29.92
CA PHE A 454 9.59 1.57 30.27
C PHE A 454 8.55 1.56 31.37
N ASP A 455 7.66 0.57 31.32
CA ASP A 455 6.62 0.29 32.28
C ASP A 455 6.76 -1.18 32.72
N ASN A 456 6.98 -1.39 34.02
CA ASN A 456 7.13 -2.69 34.66
C ASN A 456 5.77 -3.24 35.10
N SER A 457 5.67 -4.56 35.25
CA SER A 457 4.45 -5.23 35.71
C SER A 457 4.06 -4.90 37.15
N ASP A 458 4.99 -4.39 37.95
CA ASP A 458 4.76 -3.90 39.32
C ASP A 458 4.20 -2.47 39.38
N GLY A 459 3.90 -1.86 38.23
CA GLY A 459 3.38 -0.50 38.12
C GLY A 459 4.44 0.59 38.20
N THR A 460 5.73 0.23 38.29
CA THR A 460 6.83 1.19 38.19
C THR A 460 7.11 1.53 36.73
N SER A 461 7.50 2.78 36.48
CA SER A 461 7.86 3.24 35.14
C SER A 461 9.13 4.07 35.21
N GLY A 462 9.96 4.00 34.18
CA GLY A 462 11.17 4.81 34.07
C GLY A 462 11.43 5.28 32.66
N TYR A 463 12.49 6.06 32.48
CA TYR A 463 12.96 6.49 31.17
C TYR A 463 14.49 6.46 31.13
N PHE A 464 15.04 6.18 29.96
CA PHE A 464 16.47 6.34 29.70
C PHE A 464 16.69 7.11 28.40
N THR A 465 17.68 7.99 28.43
CA THR A 465 18.12 8.82 27.30
C THR A 465 19.56 8.43 26.97
N GLY A 466 19.82 7.98 25.74
CA GLY A 466 21.17 7.60 25.33
C GLY A 466 21.32 7.29 23.84
N SER A 467 22.57 7.31 23.38
CA SER A 467 23.01 6.86 22.06
C SER A 467 23.79 5.55 22.20
N GLY A 468 23.25 4.44 21.68
CA GLY A 468 23.96 3.16 21.59
C GLY A 468 23.32 1.97 22.35
N ILE A 469 23.81 0.78 22.02
CA ILE A 469 23.40 -0.53 22.57
C ILE A 469 23.81 -0.61 24.04
N ILE A 470 22.87 -0.93 24.93
CA ILE A 470 23.13 -1.07 26.37
C ILE A 470 22.77 -2.50 26.81
N ASN A 471 23.70 -3.17 27.51
CA ASN A 471 23.44 -4.43 28.19
C ASN A 471 22.61 -4.17 29.45
N ALA A 472 21.35 -4.63 29.47
CA ALA A 472 20.55 -4.64 30.69
C ALA A 472 21.00 -5.82 31.58
N LEU A 473 21.39 -5.54 32.83
CA LEU A 473 21.68 -6.55 33.83
C LEU A 473 20.62 -6.55 34.94
N VAL A 474 20.20 -7.77 35.29
CA VAL A 474 19.39 -8.24 36.43
C VAL A 474 17.87 -7.98 36.37
N SER A 475 17.19 -9.03 35.87
CA SER A 475 15.82 -9.48 36.17
C SER A 475 14.71 -8.45 36.41
N GLN A 476 14.06 -7.95 35.35
CA GLN A 476 12.68 -7.42 35.39
C GLN A 476 11.97 -7.62 34.04
N THR A 477 10.64 -7.72 34.07
CA THR A 477 9.78 -7.67 32.86
C THR A 477 9.57 -6.21 32.50
N VAL A 478 10.09 -5.79 31.35
CA VAL A 478 10.12 -4.39 30.92
C VAL A 478 9.26 -4.23 29.66
N THR A 479 8.18 -3.45 29.74
CA THR A 479 7.46 -2.96 28.55
C THR A 479 8.13 -1.67 28.14
N TYR A 480 8.59 -1.49 26.90
CA TYR A 480 9.17 -0.21 26.46
C TYR A 480 8.23 0.56 25.52
N THR A 481 8.28 1.88 25.60
CA THR A 481 7.67 2.83 24.66
C THR A 481 8.76 3.79 24.20
N ALA A 482 9.11 3.76 22.92
CA ALA A 482 10.06 4.73 22.36
C ALA A 482 9.33 6.07 22.12
N ILE A 483 9.81 7.13 22.77
CA ILE A 483 9.27 8.49 22.61
C ILE A 483 10.27 9.30 21.78
N CYS A 484 9.92 9.59 20.54
CA CYS A 484 10.64 10.59 19.73
C CYS A 484 10.24 11.99 20.19
N GLN A 485 11.23 12.85 20.49
CA GLN A 485 10.99 14.24 20.91
C GLN A 485 10.55 15.16 19.77
N GLU A 486 10.44 14.68 18.53
CA GLU A 486 9.83 15.42 17.42
C GLU A 486 8.50 14.77 17.03
N THR A 487 7.42 15.55 17.17
CA THR A 487 6.03 15.37 16.70
C THR A 487 5.64 14.00 16.15
N CYS A 488 5.87 12.92 16.91
CA CYS A 488 5.36 11.59 16.62
C CYS A 488 4.21 11.30 17.59
N PRO A 489 3.03 10.88 17.11
CA PRO A 489 1.93 10.49 17.98
C PRO A 489 2.33 9.34 18.91
N GLN A 490 2.07 9.51 20.21
CA GLN A 490 2.20 8.48 21.23
C GLN A 490 1.00 7.51 21.12
N TYR A 491 1.21 6.19 21.16
CA TYR A 491 0.11 5.23 21.31
C TYR A 491 0.38 4.19 22.40
N THR A 492 -0.66 3.94 23.21
CA THR A 492 -0.67 3.05 24.38
C THR A 492 -1.82 2.05 24.21
N ASN A 493 -1.58 0.75 24.37
CA ASN A 493 -2.62 -0.26 24.58
C ASN A 493 -2.03 -1.44 25.38
N SER A 494 -2.73 -1.87 26.43
CA SER A 494 -2.24 -2.84 27.42
C SER A 494 -3.14 -4.07 27.48
N LYS A 495 -2.54 -5.27 27.64
CA LYS A 495 -3.25 -6.49 28.02
C LYS A 495 -2.46 -7.23 29.11
N THR A 496 -3.13 -7.51 30.22
CA THR A 496 -2.56 -8.12 31.43
C THR A 496 -2.49 -9.64 31.31
N ILE A 497 -1.38 -10.24 31.74
CA ILE A 497 -1.32 -11.66 32.08
C ILE A 497 -0.65 -11.77 33.45
N GLU A 498 -1.32 -12.43 34.40
CA GLU A 498 -0.81 -12.72 35.73
C GLU A 498 0.09 -13.97 35.72
N VAL A 499 1.26 -13.87 36.35
CA VAL A 499 2.00 -15.04 36.83
C VAL A 499 2.57 -14.70 38.21
N THR A 500 2.21 -15.52 39.22
CA THR A 500 2.61 -15.38 40.63
C THR A 500 4.06 -15.79 40.89
N ASN A 501 4.74 -15.02 41.73
CA ASN A 501 6.12 -15.21 42.21
C ASN A 501 6.18 -16.20 43.39
N ASN A 502 7.15 -17.12 43.37
CA ASN A 502 7.56 -17.93 44.53
C ASN A 502 9.09 -18.08 44.54
N CYS A 503 9.83 -17.07 45.03
CA CYS A 503 10.91 -17.21 46.02
C CYS A 503 11.68 -15.91 46.29
N SER A 504 12.20 -15.84 47.51
CA SER A 504 12.86 -14.73 48.21
C SER A 504 14.38 -14.79 48.11
N GLU A 505 15.04 -13.69 47.73
CA GLU A 505 16.26 -13.09 48.34
C GLU A 505 17.00 -12.14 47.38
N ASN A 506 17.56 -11.06 47.96
CA ASN A 506 18.12 -9.88 47.27
C ASN A 506 19.61 -10.04 46.91
N LEU A 507 20.06 -9.38 45.84
CA LEU A 507 21.48 -9.12 45.57
C LEU A 507 21.74 -7.63 45.34
N ASN A 508 22.62 -7.09 46.18
CA ASN A 508 23.12 -5.71 46.24
C ASN A 508 24.18 -5.44 45.16
N LEU A 509 24.15 -4.25 44.52
CA LEU A 509 25.32 -3.67 43.85
C LEU A 509 25.45 -2.16 44.09
N THR A 510 26.65 -1.78 44.53
CA THR A 510 27.13 -0.43 44.86
C THR A 510 27.62 0.35 43.63
N SER A 511 27.52 1.67 43.74
CA SER A 511 27.68 2.76 42.76
C SER A 511 29.05 2.96 42.09
N HIS A 512 29.04 3.63 40.92
CA HIS A 512 29.98 4.72 40.60
C HIS A 512 29.35 5.77 39.66
N VAL A 513 29.67 7.05 39.92
CA VAL A 513 29.20 8.28 39.25
C VAL A 513 30.37 8.96 38.53
N ILE A 514 30.13 9.54 37.34
CA ILE A 514 30.90 10.67 36.79
C ILE A 514 29.93 11.65 36.08
N ASN A 515 30.11 12.95 36.31
CA ASN A 515 29.42 14.12 35.70
C ASN A 515 30.43 15.31 35.70
N PRO A 516 30.28 16.48 35.02
CA PRO A 516 29.70 16.90 33.71
C PRO A 516 30.65 17.90 32.92
N PRO A 517 30.20 18.71 31.90
CA PRO A 517 29.59 20.04 32.18
C PRO A 517 28.48 20.57 31.21
N LEU A 518 27.46 21.19 31.85
CA LEU A 518 26.68 22.44 31.56
C LEU A 518 25.94 22.71 30.23
N GLN A 519 24.61 22.87 30.31
CA GLN A 519 23.91 24.15 30.05
C GLN A 519 22.58 24.24 30.82
N GLU A 520 22.23 25.48 31.21
CA GLU A 520 21.30 25.87 32.27
C GLU A 520 19.81 25.63 31.97
N PHE A 521 19.05 25.07 32.92
CA PHE A 521 17.64 25.44 33.12
C PHE A 521 17.32 25.53 34.61
N LYS A 522 16.94 26.74 35.04
CA LYS A 522 16.34 27.02 36.34
C LYS A 522 14.91 26.47 36.37
N THR A 523 14.60 25.50 37.23
CA THR A 523 13.28 25.46 37.88
C THR A 523 13.40 24.98 39.32
N LYS A 524 12.64 25.67 40.16
CA LYS A 524 12.62 25.63 41.61
C LYS A 524 11.61 24.57 42.03
N TYR A 525 12.05 23.47 42.63
CA TYR A 525 11.16 22.53 43.31
C TYR A 525 11.60 22.38 44.77
N THR A 526 10.72 22.77 45.68
CA THR A 526 10.84 22.49 47.11
C THR A 526 10.36 21.06 47.32
N ILE A 527 11.27 20.16 47.67
CA ILE A 527 10.92 18.80 48.12
C ILE A 527 10.88 18.84 49.64
N THR A 528 9.70 18.64 50.22
CA THR A 528 9.54 18.43 51.66
C THR A 528 9.48 16.92 51.88
N SER A 529 10.51 16.32 52.50
CA SER A 529 10.40 14.97 53.04
C SER A 529 10.24 15.07 54.56
N VAL A 530 9.26 14.35 55.09
CA VAL A 530 9.08 14.14 56.52
C VAL A 530 9.59 12.74 56.82
N ALA A 531 10.76 12.63 57.42
CA ALA A 531 11.27 11.38 57.96
C ALA A 531 10.99 11.33 59.46
N SER A 532 10.24 10.32 59.92
CA SER A 532 10.10 10.03 61.35
C SER A 532 11.29 9.18 61.79
N LEU A 533 12.01 9.64 62.82
CA LEU A 533 13.14 8.92 63.40
C LEU A 533 12.66 7.78 64.33
N ASN A 534 13.37 6.66 64.26
CA ASN A 534 13.20 5.50 65.13
C ASN A 534 13.41 5.88 66.62
N PRO A 535 12.49 5.57 67.56
CA PRO A 535 12.56 6.03 68.96
C PRO A 535 13.69 5.45 69.81
N LEU A 536 14.51 4.54 69.28
CA LEU A 536 15.57 3.86 70.04
C LEU A 536 16.99 4.41 69.78
N SER A 537 17.14 5.38 68.88
CA SER A 537 18.43 6.03 68.62
C SER A 537 18.68 7.13 69.66
N LYS A 538 19.29 6.79 70.81
CA LYS A 538 19.76 7.79 71.76
C LYS A 538 20.94 8.56 71.15
N ILE A 539 20.73 9.83 70.82
CA ILE A 539 21.82 10.79 70.61
C ILE A 539 21.96 11.59 71.90
N THR A 540 23.08 11.42 72.60
CA THR A 540 23.43 12.22 73.79
C THR A 540 24.03 13.54 73.33
N TYR A 541 23.48 14.67 73.79
CA TYR A 541 24.01 16.01 73.55
C TYR A 541 24.58 16.58 74.85
N SER A 542 25.82 17.07 74.81
CA SER A 542 26.45 17.84 75.89
C SER A 542 26.59 19.28 75.40
N SER A 543 26.03 20.22 76.15
CA SER A 543 26.08 21.65 75.82
C SER A 543 27.52 22.16 75.67
N GLY A 544 27.80 22.88 74.58
CA GLY A 544 29.05 23.61 74.37
C GLY A 544 30.07 23.01 73.41
N ASN A 545 29.85 21.81 72.86
CA ASN A 545 30.77 21.20 71.90
C ASN A 545 30.19 21.15 70.47
N ALA A 546 31.06 21.35 69.48
CA ALA A 546 30.73 21.25 68.06
C ALA A 546 30.37 19.80 67.67
N ILE A 547 29.44 19.66 66.73
CA ILE A 547 29.08 18.37 66.13
C ILE A 547 30.20 17.98 65.15
N GLU A 548 30.91 16.91 65.45
CA GLU A 548 31.92 16.35 64.56
C GLU A 548 31.25 15.34 63.61
N LEU A 549 31.37 15.57 62.29
CA LEU A 549 30.90 14.64 61.27
C LEU A 549 32.02 13.63 60.96
N ASN A 550 31.68 12.35 60.85
CA ASN A 550 32.65 11.30 60.51
C ASN A 550 33.34 11.58 59.14
N PRO A 551 34.59 11.12 58.94
CA PRO A 551 35.39 11.46 57.76
C PRO A 551 34.73 11.01 56.46
N GLY A 552 34.54 11.93 55.52
CA GLY A 552 33.96 11.66 54.20
C GLY A 552 33.07 12.78 53.63
N PHE A 553 32.71 13.79 54.43
CA PHE A 553 31.94 14.95 53.95
C PHE A 553 32.88 16.09 53.54
N GLN A 554 32.96 16.38 52.23
CA GLN A 554 33.47 17.67 51.75
C GLN A 554 32.27 18.56 51.36
N THR A 555 32.19 19.74 51.98
CA THR A 555 31.21 20.77 51.62
C THR A 555 31.84 21.77 50.67
N ASN A 556 31.20 22.05 49.53
CA ASN A 556 31.49 23.27 48.78
C ASN A 556 30.92 24.47 49.57
N THR A 557 31.69 25.56 49.60
CA THR A 557 31.37 26.80 50.31
C THR A 557 29.96 27.32 49.96
N GLY A 558 29.15 27.60 50.98
CA GLY A 558 27.84 28.26 50.83
C GLY A 558 26.62 27.54 51.45
N VAL A 559 26.80 26.41 52.15
CA VAL A 559 25.67 25.72 52.79
C VAL A 559 25.39 26.32 54.17
N ILE A 560 24.25 27.01 54.31
CA ILE A 560 23.69 27.44 55.60
C ILE A 560 22.74 26.35 56.08
N PHE A 561 22.99 25.80 57.28
CA PHE A 561 22.05 24.90 57.94
C PHE A 561 21.06 25.69 58.79
N THR A 562 19.77 25.33 58.75
CA THR A 562 18.78 25.76 59.74
C THR A 562 18.18 24.52 60.38
N ALA A 563 18.55 24.27 61.64
CA ALA A 563 17.94 23.21 62.42
C ALA A 563 16.73 23.78 63.18
N LYS A 564 15.57 23.15 63.04
CA LYS A 564 14.39 23.44 63.87
C LYS A 564 14.24 22.33 64.90
N ILE A 565 14.52 22.65 66.16
CA ILE A 565 14.25 21.75 67.28
C ILE A 565 12.77 21.90 67.61
N GLY A 566 11.98 20.88 67.29
CA GLY A 566 10.54 20.85 67.55
C GLY A 566 10.23 20.19 68.89
N GLY A 567 9.87 21.00 69.89
CA GLY A 567 8.99 20.60 70.99
C GLY A 567 9.65 19.91 72.20
N CYS A 568 10.15 20.71 73.13
CA CYS A 568 9.88 20.62 74.58
C CYS A 568 10.16 22.02 75.17
N GLN A 569 9.32 22.43 76.13
CA GLN A 569 9.07 23.79 76.63
C GLN A 569 10.22 24.81 76.62
#